data_AF-A0A9D4AG82-F1
#
_entry.id   AF-A0A9D4AG82-F1
#
_cell.length_a   1.000
_cell.length_b   1.000
_cell.length_c   1.000
_cell.angle_alpha   90.00
_cell.angle_beta   90.00
_cell.angle_gamma   90.00
#
_symmetry.space_group_name_H-M   'P 1'
#
loop_
_entity.id
_entity.type
_entity.pdbx_description
1 polymer ?
#
loop_
_entity_poly.entity_id
_entity_poly.type
_entity_poly.pdbx_seq_one_letter_code
_entity_poly.pdbx_strand_id
1 'polypeptide(L)'
;MWSVWKILEGKRTDFTDSNWLYLAFLFCNENANLVCVKVRDCLDTKKLRYEYQNVEIPWLKTKPTPKRVISKVKRALGVANVAKTKKKGYDIVSLEVARPKKSKSRKEKEEEEEVLVIENIKFNQHQVVKFDVYINDEDDTMIGPDNTEFAGSFVNVPYKHKHGKKMATFLKLGLTKLLEELDAEDDDGVVVTLVPKFGKSLAKIGGIKIEFARD
;
A
#
# COMPACT_ATOMS: atom_id res chain seq x y z
N MET A 1 -4.68 -9.67 13.16
CA MET A 1 -5.01 -8.91 11.93
C MET A 1 -5.57 -9.80 10.83
N TRP A 2 -4.92 -10.89 10.42
CA TRP A 2 -5.47 -11.79 9.39
C TRP A 2 -6.90 -12.27 9.65
N SER A 3 -7.21 -12.80 10.84
CA SER A 3 -8.57 -13.23 11.19
C SER A 3 -9.58 -12.08 11.14
N VAL A 4 -9.18 -10.88 11.57
CA VAL A 4 -10.04 -9.68 11.51
C VAL A 4 -10.28 -9.27 10.06
N TRP A 5 -9.23 -9.25 9.22
CA TRP A 5 -9.32 -8.88 7.81
C TRP A 5 -10.32 -9.76 7.05
N LYS A 6 -10.38 -11.06 7.32
CA LYS A 6 -11.34 -11.99 6.72
C LYS A 6 -12.80 -11.76 7.11
N ILE A 7 -13.04 -11.11 8.25
CA ILE A 7 -14.40 -10.83 8.75
C ILE A 7 -14.92 -9.49 8.18
N LEU A 8 -14.03 -8.62 7.68
CA LEU A 8 -14.44 -7.38 7.03
C LEU A 8 -15.06 -7.68 5.66
N GLU A 9 -16.03 -6.86 5.25
CA GLU A 9 -16.80 -7.02 4.01
C GLU A 9 -15.95 -7.05 2.72
N GLY A 10 -16.55 -7.41 1.58
CA GLY A 10 -15.87 -7.42 0.28
C GLY A 10 -15.05 -8.69 0.03
N LYS A 11 -14.12 -8.63 -0.91
CA LYS A 11 -13.38 -9.80 -1.44
C LYS A 11 -12.17 -10.19 -0.59
N ARG A 12 -12.36 -10.30 0.73
CA ARG A 12 -11.28 -10.59 1.69
C ARG A 12 -11.18 -12.07 2.01
N THR A 13 -10.67 -12.84 1.07
CA THR A 13 -10.53 -14.30 1.18
C THR A 13 -9.07 -14.75 1.17
N ASP A 14 -8.80 -15.92 1.74
CA ASP A 14 -7.48 -16.54 1.63
C ASP A 14 -7.13 -16.86 0.17
N PHE A 15 -5.83 -16.87 -0.16
CA PHE A 15 -5.39 -17.21 -1.51
C PHE A 15 -5.73 -18.66 -1.85
N THR A 16 -6.16 -18.88 -3.10
CA THR A 16 -6.51 -20.19 -3.64
C THR A 16 -5.40 -20.79 -4.53
N ASP A 17 -4.31 -20.04 -4.74
CA ASP A 17 -3.17 -20.48 -5.53
C ASP A 17 -2.53 -21.75 -4.95
N SER A 18 -2.40 -22.78 -5.77
CA SER A 18 -1.87 -24.07 -5.33
C SER A 18 -0.41 -23.96 -4.90
N ASN A 19 0.41 -23.17 -5.60
CA ASN A 19 1.82 -23.05 -5.22
C ASN A 19 1.94 -22.50 -3.80
N TRP A 20 1.15 -21.46 -3.46
CA TRP A 20 1.08 -20.90 -2.11
C TRP A 20 0.54 -21.91 -1.08
N LEU A 21 -0.57 -22.60 -1.38
CA LEU A 21 -1.20 -23.55 -0.46
C LEU A 21 -0.30 -24.75 -0.11
N TYR A 22 0.54 -25.18 -1.05
CA TYR A 22 1.45 -26.31 -0.89
C TYR A 22 2.85 -25.90 -0.40
N LEU A 23 3.14 -24.61 -0.19
CA LEU A 23 4.37 -24.18 0.48
C LEU A 23 4.45 -24.82 1.87
N ALA A 24 5.61 -25.39 2.15
CA ALA A 24 5.86 -26.15 3.36
C ALA A 24 7.02 -25.55 4.16
N PHE A 25 6.89 -25.60 5.48
CA PHE A 25 7.85 -25.09 6.46
C PHE A 25 8.16 -26.16 7.50
N LEU A 26 9.38 -26.13 8.04
CA LEU A 26 9.82 -27.07 9.06
C LEU A 26 9.90 -26.36 10.42
N PHE A 27 9.32 -26.98 11.44
CA PHE A 27 9.36 -26.51 12.83
C PHE A 27 9.69 -27.67 13.75
N CYS A 28 10.41 -27.39 14.85
CA CYS A 28 10.47 -28.31 15.97
C CYS A 28 9.24 -28.08 16.85
N ASN A 29 8.49 -29.13 17.15
CA ASN A 29 7.35 -29.04 18.07
C ASN A 29 7.81 -29.11 19.54
N GLU A 30 6.86 -29.06 20.47
CA GLU A 30 7.09 -29.11 21.91
C GLU A 30 7.80 -30.38 22.40
N ASN A 31 7.77 -31.45 21.60
CA ASN A 31 8.45 -32.71 21.86
C ASN A 31 9.82 -32.81 21.17
N ALA A 32 10.35 -31.69 20.67
CA ALA A 32 11.57 -31.60 19.87
C ALA A 32 11.55 -32.44 18.57
N ASN A 33 10.37 -32.81 18.08
CA ASN A 33 10.22 -33.51 16.80
C ASN A 33 10.17 -32.50 15.66
N LEU A 34 10.88 -32.79 14.57
CA LEU A 34 10.82 -32.00 13.35
C LEU A 34 9.51 -32.31 12.60
N VAL A 35 8.67 -31.30 12.43
CA VAL A 35 7.37 -31.40 11.76
C VAL A 35 7.35 -30.50 10.53
N CYS A 36 6.78 -31.02 9.45
CA CYS A 36 6.54 -30.28 8.21
C CYS A 36 5.08 -29.80 8.16
N VAL A 37 4.88 -28.49 8.06
CA VAL A 37 3.55 -27.86 8.01
C VAL A 37 3.36 -27.15 6.69
N LYS A 38 2.13 -27.17 6.14
CA LYS A 38 1.79 -26.48 4.90
C LYS A 38 0.86 -25.30 5.15
N VAL A 39 0.91 -24.30 4.29
CA VAL A 39 0.06 -23.09 4.42
C VAL A 39 -1.43 -23.42 4.46
N ARG A 40 -1.90 -24.33 3.60
CA ARG A 40 -3.32 -24.75 3.58
C ARG A 40 -3.84 -25.29 4.91
N ASP A 41 -2.96 -25.84 5.75
CA ASP A 41 -3.34 -26.48 7.01
C ASP A 41 -3.48 -25.46 8.16
N CYS A 42 -3.08 -24.20 7.94
CA CYS A 42 -3.16 -23.13 8.94
C CYS A 42 -4.17 -22.01 8.63
N LEU A 43 -5.00 -22.14 7.59
CA LEU A 43 -5.99 -21.12 7.18
C LEU A 43 -7.16 -20.95 8.17
N ASP A 44 -7.41 -21.97 8.97
CA ASP A 44 -8.47 -22.01 9.98
C ASP A 44 -7.85 -22.19 11.37
N THR A 45 -7.87 -21.14 12.18
CA THR A 45 -7.30 -21.16 13.53
C THR A 45 -8.06 -22.11 14.46
N LYS A 46 -9.34 -22.42 14.19
CA LYS A 46 -10.11 -23.40 14.96
C LYS A 46 -9.54 -24.81 14.81
N LYS A 47 -9.06 -25.17 13.62
CA LYS A 47 -8.37 -26.46 13.39
C LYS A 47 -7.04 -26.54 14.14
N LEU A 48 -6.40 -25.39 14.34
CA LEU A 48 -5.21 -25.23 15.19
C LEU A 48 -5.55 -25.11 16.69
N ARG A 49 -6.83 -25.24 17.04
CA ARG A 49 -7.34 -25.24 18.41
C ARG A 49 -7.07 -23.95 19.20
N TYR A 50 -7.02 -22.81 18.51
CA TYR A 50 -6.94 -21.52 19.18
C TYR A 50 -7.80 -20.46 18.47
N GLU A 51 -8.26 -19.48 19.26
CA GLU A 51 -8.94 -18.28 18.78
C GLU A 51 -8.51 -17.08 19.61
N TYR A 52 -8.78 -15.88 19.08
CA TYR A 52 -8.55 -14.65 19.82
C TYR A 52 -9.76 -14.32 20.68
N GLN A 53 -9.52 -13.75 21.85
CA GLN A 53 -10.58 -13.12 22.63
C GLN A 53 -11.27 -12.05 21.79
N ASN A 54 -12.60 -12.05 21.81
CA ASN A 54 -13.38 -11.03 21.13
C ASN A 54 -13.29 -9.72 21.91
N VAL A 55 -12.70 -8.70 21.29
CA VAL A 55 -12.50 -7.36 21.86
C VAL A 55 -12.99 -6.32 20.86
N GLU A 56 -13.38 -5.14 21.36
CA GLU A 56 -13.77 -4.03 20.49
C GLU A 56 -12.62 -3.63 19.57
N ILE A 57 -12.96 -3.32 18.31
CA ILE A 57 -12.01 -2.93 17.27
C ILE A 57 -12.26 -1.46 16.91
N PRO A 58 -11.64 -0.49 17.62
CA PRO A 58 -12.00 0.92 17.52
C PRO A 58 -11.71 1.53 16.15
N TRP A 59 -10.70 1.01 15.44
CA TRP A 59 -10.28 1.54 14.13
C TRP A 59 -11.24 1.20 12.98
N LEU A 60 -12.29 0.40 13.21
CA LEU A 60 -13.32 0.15 12.19
C LEU A 60 -14.10 1.43 11.82
N LYS A 61 -14.13 2.42 12.71
CA LYS A 61 -14.85 3.69 12.53
C LYS A 61 -13.92 4.89 12.26
N THR A 62 -12.61 4.66 12.17
CA THR A 62 -11.61 5.73 12.00
C THR A 62 -11.23 5.89 10.53
N LYS A 63 -12.23 6.21 9.70
CA LYS A 63 -12.00 6.50 8.28
C LYS A 63 -11.25 7.84 8.15
N PRO A 64 -10.20 7.94 7.31
CA PRO A 64 -9.57 9.22 7.00
C PRO A 64 -10.59 10.22 6.44
N THR A 65 -10.29 11.50 6.58
CA THR A 65 -11.14 12.58 6.04
C THR A 65 -10.36 13.44 5.06
N PRO A 66 -10.95 13.82 3.91
CA PRO A 66 -10.26 14.65 2.95
C PRO A 66 -10.05 16.02 3.57
N LYS A 67 -8.83 16.56 3.42
CA LYS A 67 -8.50 17.85 4.01
C LYS A 67 -9.11 19.00 3.21
N ARG A 68 -9.29 18.82 1.91
CA ARG A 68 -10.06 19.72 1.05
C ARG A 68 -11.36 19.07 0.61
N VAL A 69 -12.45 19.84 0.70
CA VAL A 69 -13.69 19.60 -0.02
C VAL A 69 -13.66 20.57 -1.19
N ILE A 70 -13.41 20.06 -2.39
CA ILE A 70 -13.54 20.79 -3.68
C ILE A 70 -12.39 21.79 -3.98
N SER A 71 -11.46 21.36 -4.82
CA SER A 71 -11.01 22.17 -5.95
C SER A 71 -10.54 21.26 -7.07
N LYS A 72 -11.24 21.27 -8.21
CA LYS A 72 -10.76 20.65 -9.45
C LYS A 72 -9.31 21.03 -9.66
N VAL A 73 -8.43 20.02 -9.74
CA VAL A 73 -7.00 20.18 -9.93
C VAL A 73 -6.77 21.15 -11.09
N LYS A 74 -6.20 22.33 -10.81
CA LYS A 74 -5.64 23.16 -11.88
C LYS A 74 -4.37 22.45 -12.35
N ARG A 75 -4.53 21.61 -13.39
CA ARG A 75 -3.46 20.86 -14.06
C ARG A 75 -2.42 21.83 -14.62
N ALA A 76 -1.44 22.21 -13.79
CA ALA A 76 -0.31 23.04 -14.18
C ALA A 76 0.95 22.21 -14.49
N LEU A 77 0.94 20.93 -14.16
CA LEU A 77 2.00 19.99 -14.53
C LEU A 77 1.53 19.29 -15.80
N GLY A 78 2.15 19.60 -16.94
CA GLY A 78 1.95 18.82 -18.16
C GLY A 78 2.46 17.39 -17.97
N VAL A 79 1.77 16.44 -18.61
CA VAL A 79 2.08 15.00 -18.66
C VAL A 79 3.53 14.77 -19.11
N ALA A 80 4.46 14.76 -18.15
CA ALA A 80 5.89 14.40 -18.24
C ALA A 80 6.73 15.07 -17.13
N ASN A 81 6.22 16.07 -16.42
CA ASN A 81 7.04 16.89 -15.53
C ASN A 81 7.11 16.33 -14.11
N VAL A 82 8.24 15.72 -13.77
CA VAL A 82 8.60 15.44 -12.37
C VAL A 82 8.97 16.77 -11.70
N ALA A 83 8.14 17.22 -10.76
CA ALA A 83 8.45 18.37 -9.92
C ALA A 83 9.25 17.90 -8.70
N LYS A 84 10.46 18.44 -8.54
CA LYS A 84 11.24 18.29 -7.32
C LYS A 84 11.21 19.59 -6.55
N THR A 85 10.66 19.56 -5.35
CA THR A 85 10.58 20.74 -4.49
C THR A 85 11.09 20.40 -3.10
N LYS A 86 11.48 21.42 -2.34
CA LYS A 86 11.79 21.27 -0.92
C LYS A 86 10.62 21.82 -0.13
N LYS A 87 9.95 20.95 0.63
CA LYS A 87 8.86 21.33 1.52
C LYS A 87 9.21 20.85 2.92
N LYS A 88 9.28 21.78 3.88
CA LYS A 88 9.57 21.49 5.30
C LYS A 88 10.83 20.64 5.52
N GLY A 89 11.89 20.91 4.75
CA GLY A 89 13.19 20.21 4.87
C GLY A 89 13.23 18.80 4.27
N TYR A 90 12.17 18.34 3.61
CA TYR A 90 12.15 17.09 2.83
C TYR A 90 12.28 17.39 1.33
N ASP A 91 13.07 16.57 0.64
CA ASP A 91 13.14 16.58 -0.82
C ASP A 91 11.93 15.80 -1.34
N ILE A 92 10.91 16.53 -1.79
CA ILE A 92 9.65 15.96 -2.27
C ILE A 92 9.73 15.75 -3.77
N VAL A 93 9.13 14.66 -4.23
CA VAL A 93 8.97 14.36 -5.65
C VAL A 93 7.48 14.22 -5.95
N SER A 94 6.97 15.04 -6.85
CA SER A 94 5.58 14.97 -7.32
C SER A 94 5.55 14.72 -8.83
N LEU A 95 4.62 13.90 -9.27
CA LEU A 95 4.41 13.58 -10.68
C LEU A 95 2.92 13.34 -10.98
N GLU A 96 2.47 13.72 -12.17
CA GLU A 96 1.15 13.34 -12.68
C GLU A 96 1.22 11.89 -13.21
N VAL A 97 0.28 11.05 -12.77
CA VAL A 97 0.14 9.65 -13.18
C VAL A 97 -1.21 9.50 -13.86
N ALA A 98 -1.19 9.11 -15.14
CA ALA A 98 -2.41 8.87 -15.90
C ALA A 98 -3.16 7.66 -15.34
N ARG A 99 -4.49 7.76 -15.32
CA ARG A 99 -5.37 6.68 -14.89
C ARG A 99 -5.80 5.83 -16.08
N PRO A 100 -5.87 4.49 -15.96
CA PRO A 100 -6.28 3.64 -17.06
C PRO A 100 -7.76 3.81 -17.47
N LYS A 101 -8.63 4.16 -16.51
CA LYS A 101 -10.06 4.38 -16.72
C LYS A 101 -10.63 5.31 -15.65
N LYS A 102 -11.55 6.19 -16.04
CA LYS A 102 -12.30 7.10 -15.16
C LYS A 102 -13.76 6.70 -15.01
N SER A 103 -14.46 7.29 -14.04
CA SER A 103 -15.92 7.18 -13.87
C SER A 103 -16.42 5.72 -13.83
N LYS A 104 -15.75 4.86 -13.06
CA LYS A 104 -16.13 3.44 -12.95
C LYS A 104 -17.50 3.28 -12.30
N SER A 105 -18.28 2.33 -12.80
CA SER A 105 -19.52 1.94 -12.13
C SER A 105 -19.21 1.25 -10.78
N ARG A 106 -20.19 1.26 -9.87
CA ARG A 106 -20.07 0.57 -8.58
C ARG A 106 -19.67 -0.90 -8.73
N LYS A 107 -20.25 -1.59 -9.71
CA LYS A 107 -19.95 -3.01 -9.98
C LYS A 107 -18.50 -3.21 -10.41
N GLU A 108 -17.98 -2.37 -11.30
CA GLU A 108 -16.59 -2.45 -11.75
C GLU A 108 -15.59 -2.18 -10.61
N LYS A 109 -15.94 -1.29 -9.66
CA LYS A 109 -15.14 -1.01 -8.47
C LYS A 109 -15.13 -2.18 -7.48
N GLU A 110 -16.25 -2.87 -7.34
CA GLU A 110 -16.35 -4.09 -6.53
C GLU A 110 -15.61 -5.27 -7.20
N GLU A 111 -15.52 -5.27 -8.53
CA GLU A 111 -14.83 -6.31 -9.29
C GLU A 111 -13.32 -6.12 -9.37
N GLU A 112 -12.86 -4.89 -9.61
CA GLU A 112 -11.46 -4.52 -9.84
C GLU A 112 -11.06 -3.29 -8.99
N GLU A 113 -10.05 -3.48 -8.16
CA GLU A 113 -9.44 -2.40 -7.37
C GLU A 113 -8.52 -1.58 -8.29
N GLU A 114 -8.66 -0.25 -8.27
CA GLU A 114 -7.69 0.65 -8.89
C GLU A 114 -6.50 0.78 -7.94
N VAL A 115 -5.29 0.40 -8.38
CA VAL A 115 -4.11 0.27 -7.53
C VAL A 115 -2.97 1.13 -8.04
N LEU A 116 -2.41 1.98 -7.19
CA LEU A 116 -1.12 2.62 -7.43
C LEU A 116 -0.01 1.59 -7.22
N VAL A 117 0.86 1.43 -8.21
CA VAL A 117 2.04 0.58 -8.15
C VAL A 117 3.30 1.43 -8.26
N ILE A 118 4.12 1.42 -7.21
CA ILE A 118 5.48 1.96 -7.24
C ILE A 118 6.42 0.80 -7.48
N GLU A 119 7.00 0.73 -8.66
CA GLU A 119 7.80 -0.38 -9.15
C GLU A 119 9.30 -0.17 -8.95
N ASN A 120 10.03 -1.28 -8.84
CA ASN A 120 11.48 -1.30 -8.84
C ASN A 120 12.09 -0.38 -7.77
N ILE A 121 11.52 -0.39 -6.55
CA ILE A 121 12.05 0.30 -5.38
C ILE A 121 13.36 -0.38 -5.00
N LYS A 122 14.48 0.22 -5.38
CA LYS A 122 15.84 -0.30 -5.21
C LYS A 122 16.53 0.36 -4.02
N PHE A 123 16.93 -0.43 -3.03
CA PHE A 123 17.60 0.06 -1.83
C PHE A 123 18.55 -1.00 -1.24
N ASN A 124 19.36 -0.63 -0.25
CA ASN A 124 20.18 -1.59 0.50
C ASN A 124 19.38 -2.13 1.71
N GLN A 125 19.24 -3.46 1.82
CA GLN A 125 18.44 -4.11 2.86
C GLN A 125 18.88 -3.79 4.31
N HIS A 126 20.13 -3.32 4.50
CA HIS A 126 20.65 -2.94 5.82
C HIS A 126 20.22 -1.54 6.28
N GLN A 127 19.54 -0.78 5.41
CA GLN A 127 19.20 0.61 5.67
C GLN A 127 17.72 0.76 5.99
N VAL A 128 17.41 1.60 6.98
CA VAL A 128 16.02 2.02 7.22
C VAL A 128 15.63 2.93 6.07
N VAL A 129 14.57 2.58 5.36
CA VAL A 129 14.00 3.41 4.29
C VAL A 129 12.53 3.58 4.61
N LYS A 130 12.06 4.84 4.62
CA LYS A 130 10.64 5.16 4.70
C LYS A 130 10.33 6.34 3.81
N PHE A 131 9.29 6.20 3.01
CA PHE A 131 8.66 7.34 2.34
C PHE A 131 7.15 7.19 2.39
N ASP A 132 6.48 8.33 2.48
CA ASP A 132 5.02 8.44 2.49
C ASP A 132 4.54 8.81 1.10
N VAL A 133 3.36 8.31 0.75
CA VAL A 133 2.73 8.48 -0.56
C VAL A 133 1.43 9.23 -0.38
N TYR A 134 1.31 10.35 -1.09
CA TYR A 134 0.12 11.18 -1.10
C TYR A 134 -0.45 11.28 -2.51
N ILE A 135 -1.76 11.43 -2.60
CA ILE A 135 -2.51 11.61 -3.84
C ILE A 135 -3.18 12.97 -3.78
N ASN A 136 -2.95 13.79 -4.81
CA ASN A 136 -3.48 15.14 -4.93
C ASN A 136 -3.18 16.03 -3.69
N ASP A 137 -1.99 15.90 -3.09
CA ASP A 137 -1.49 16.88 -2.09
C ASP A 137 -1.12 18.19 -2.80
N GLU A 138 -2.02 19.17 -2.73
CA GLU A 138 -1.91 20.46 -3.44
C GLU A 138 -1.23 21.58 -2.63
N ASP A 139 -0.90 21.41 -1.34
CA ASP A 139 -0.82 22.56 -0.43
C ASP A 139 0.35 22.58 0.56
N ASP A 140 0.82 23.76 0.98
CA ASP A 140 1.92 23.90 1.97
C ASP A 140 1.56 23.48 3.41
N THR A 141 0.30 23.08 3.63
CA THR A 141 -0.20 22.65 4.94
C THR A 141 0.22 21.21 5.29
N MET A 142 0.18 20.82 6.58
CA MET A 142 0.54 19.45 6.98
C MET A 142 -0.60 18.48 6.64
N ILE A 143 -0.44 17.68 5.59
CA ILE A 143 -1.28 16.50 5.36
C ILE A 143 -0.66 15.33 6.14
N GLY A 144 -1.46 14.72 7.01
CA GLY A 144 -1.09 13.63 7.90
C GLY A 144 -1.71 12.30 7.50
N PRO A 145 -1.42 11.23 8.25
CA PRO A 145 -1.98 9.90 8.03
C PRO A 145 -3.49 9.80 8.34
N ASP A 146 -4.07 10.83 8.95
CA ASP A 146 -5.49 11.01 9.24
C ASP A 146 -6.27 11.64 8.06
N ASN A 147 -5.58 12.08 7.01
CA ASN A 147 -6.19 12.67 5.83
C ASN A 147 -6.31 11.67 4.67
N THR A 148 -7.39 11.76 3.90
CA THR A 148 -7.65 10.88 2.74
C THR A 148 -6.55 10.95 1.68
N GLU A 149 -5.93 12.11 1.50
CA GLU A 149 -4.82 12.31 0.57
C GLU A 149 -3.61 11.40 0.89
N PHE A 150 -3.48 10.90 2.12
CA PHE A 150 -2.45 9.92 2.50
C PHE A 150 -2.84 8.50 2.06
N ALA A 151 -2.19 8.01 0.99
CA ALA A 151 -2.44 6.67 0.46
C ALA A 151 -1.70 5.57 1.22
N GLY A 152 -0.58 5.90 1.89
CA GLY A 152 0.19 4.94 2.68
C GLY A 152 1.69 5.23 2.73
N SER A 153 2.46 4.23 3.16
CA SER A 153 3.92 4.33 3.28
C SER A 153 4.61 3.09 2.74
N PHE A 154 5.78 3.28 2.14
CA PHE A 154 6.78 2.22 2.06
C PHE A 154 7.65 2.25 3.31
N VAL A 155 7.89 1.09 3.92
CA VAL A 155 8.80 0.96 5.08
C VAL A 155 9.68 -0.27 4.91
N ASN A 156 11.00 -0.09 4.98
CA ASN A 156 11.96 -1.18 5.11
C ASN A 156 12.53 -1.25 6.54
N VAL A 157 12.45 -2.43 7.15
CA VAL A 157 13.14 -2.75 8.39
C VAL A 157 14.50 -3.36 8.05
N PRO A 158 15.62 -2.82 8.57
CA PRO A 158 16.96 -3.32 8.29
C PRO A 158 17.12 -4.81 8.59
N TYR A 159 17.65 -5.55 7.64
CA TYR A 159 17.92 -6.97 7.81
C TYR A 159 19.40 -7.31 7.60
N LYS A 160 20.12 -7.51 8.73
CA LYS A 160 21.54 -7.82 8.75
C LYS A 160 21.83 -9.27 8.39
N HIS A 161 21.86 -9.55 7.10
CA HIS A 161 22.47 -10.76 6.55
C HIS A 161 23.90 -10.57 6.06
N LYS A 162 24.71 -11.64 6.17
CA LYS A 162 26.16 -11.66 5.83
C LYS A 162 26.47 -11.13 4.42
N HIS A 163 25.51 -11.24 3.51
CA HIS A 163 25.60 -10.63 2.18
C HIS A 163 24.60 -9.48 2.09
N GLY A 164 25.08 -8.25 2.30
CA GLY A 164 24.31 -7.03 2.05
C GLY A 164 23.97 -6.91 0.58
N LYS A 165 22.75 -7.32 0.22
CA LYS A 165 22.28 -7.30 -1.17
C LYS A 165 21.44 -6.04 -1.40
N LYS A 166 21.62 -5.47 -2.59
CA LYS A 166 20.66 -4.52 -3.15
C LYS A 166 19.35 -5.30 -3.37
N MET A 167 18.26 -4.77 -2.83
CA MET A 167 16.93 -5.32 -2.99
C MET A 167 16.18 -4.48 -4.01
N ALA A 168 15.30 -5.12 -4.77
CA ALA A 168 14.29 -4.47 -5.59
C ALA A 168 12.93 -5.02 -5.16
N THR A 169 11.98 -4.14 -4.89
CA THR A 169 10.62 -4.51 -4.51
C THR A 169 9.62 -3.54 -5.12
N PHE A 170 8.34 -3.71 -4.77
CA PHE A 170 7.26 -2.83 -5.20
C PHE A 170 6.35 -2.49 -4.03
N LEU A 171 5.61 -1.39 -4.14
CA LEU A 171 4.52 -1.03 -3.24
C LEU A 171 3.21 -0.98 -4.04
N LYS A 172 2.15 -1.58 -3.52
CA LYS A 172 0.78 -1.48 -4.05
C LYS A 172 -0.11 -0.78 -3.03
N LEU A 173 -0.84 0.25 -3.45
CA LEU A 173 -1.79 0.98 -2.62
C LEU A 173 -3.15 1.06 -3.35
N GLY A 174 -4.22 0.63 -2.68
CA GLY A 174 -5.58 0.76 -3.23
C GLY A 174 -6.01 2.22 -3.30
N LEU A 175 -6.58 2.61 -4.43
CA LEU A 175 -6.99 3.98 -4.73
C LEU A 175 -8.52 4.11 -4.82
N THR A 176 -9.29 3.04 -5.01
CA THR A 176 -10.71 3.16 -5.37
C THR A 176 -11.49 4.04 -4.38
N LYS A 177 -11.42 3.72 -3.08
CA LYS A 177 -12.10 4.51 -2.04
C LYS A 177 -11.49 5.89 -1.84
N LEU A 178 -10.18 6.00 -2.02
CA LEU A 178 -9.46 7.27 -1.88
C LEU A 178 -9.92 8.26 -2.95
N LEU A 179 -10.06 7.82 -4.22
CA LEU A 179 -10.51 8.66 -5.32
C LEU A 179 -11.97 9.09 -5.17
N GLU A 180 -12.83 8.21 -4.64
CA GLU A 180 -14.23 8.56 -4.28
C GLU A 180 -14.28 9.68 -3.24
N GLU A 181 -13.45 9.61 -2.20
CA GLU A 181 -13.43 10.60 -1.12
C GLU A 181 -12.80 11.93 -1.53
N LEU A 182 -11.84 11.91 -2.46
CA LEU A 182 -11.22 13.12 -3.01
C LEU A 182 -12.02 13.74 -4.18
N ASP A 183 -13.16 13.15 -4.57
CA ASP A 183 -13.94 13.57 -5.75
C ASP A 183 -13.10 13.61 -7.04
N ALA A 184 -12.18 12.65 -7.18
CA ALA A 184 -11.19 12.56 -8.26
C ALA A 184 -11.50 11.44 -9.27
N GLU A 185 -12.73 10.93 -9.26
CA GLU A 185 -13.13 9.77 -10.07
C GLU A 185 -13.19 10.05 -11.57
N ASP A 186 -13.47 11.29 -11.94
CA ASP A 186 -13.61 11.75 -13.33
C ASP A 186 -12.30 12.31 -13.92
N ASP A 187 -11.25 12.39 -13.11
CA ASP A 187 -9.96 12.93 -13.52
C ASP A 187 -9.20 11.94 -14.41
N ASP A 188 -8.54 12.45 -15.47
CA ASP A 188 -7.73 11.63 -16.38
C ASP A 188 -6.43 11.12 -15.73
N GLY A 189 -6.02 11.72 -14.61
CA GLY A 189 -4.78 11.44 -13.92
C GLY A 189 -4.79 12.03 -12.52
N VAL A 190 -3.86 11.60 -11.68
CA VAL A 190 -3.68 12.11 -10.31
C VAL A 190 -2.24 12.55 -10.08
N VAL A 191 -2.05 13.50 -9.18
CA VAL A 191 -0.70 13.90 -8.75
C VAL A 191 -0.28 12.99 -7.60
N VAL A 192 0.75 12.18 -7.84
CA VAL A 192 1.37 11.34 -6.81
C VAL A 192 2.57 12.09 -6.22
N THR A 193 2.54 12.26 -4.90
CA THR A 193 3.58 12.95 -4.15
C THR A 193 4.28 11.97 -3.20
N LEU A 194 5.61 11.89 -3.31
CA LEU A 194 6.47 11.03 -2.50
C LEU A 194 7.28 11.86 -1.52
N VAL A 195 7.16 11.53 -0.23
CA VAL A 195 7.81 12.26 0.86
C VAL A 195 8.76 11.35 1.62
N PRO A 196 10.08 11.39 1.36
CA PRO A 196 11.05 10.57 2.07
C PRO A 196 11.14 11.00 3.54
N LYS A 197 10.83 10.10 4.48
CA LYS A 197 10.91 10.37 5.93
C LYS A 197 12.22 9.91 6.55
N PHE A 198 12.69 8.72 6.18
CA PHE A 198 13.95 8.14 6.65
C PHE A 198 14.73 7.53 5.47
N GLY A 199 16.07 7.57 5.56
CA GLY A 199 16.92 7.04 4.49
C GLY A 199 16.85 7.86 3.20
N LYS A 200 16.90 9.20 3.33
CA LYS A 200 16.92 10.11 2.17
C LYS A 200 18.02 9.68 1.19
N SER A 201 17.66 9.60 -0.10
CA SER A 201 18.56 9.19 -1.19
C SER A 201 19.08 7.75 -1.13
N LEU A 202 18.53 6.90 -0.25
CA LEU A 202 18.92 5.48 -0.12
C LEU A 202 18.04 4.53 -0.95
N ALA A 203 16.90 5.03 -1.44
CA ALA A 203 16.02 4.31 -2.34
C ALA A 203 15.92 5.00 -3.70
N LYS A 204 15.90 4.19 -4.76
CA LYS A 204 15.63 4.61 -6.14
C LYS A 204 14.35 3.95 -6.61
N ILE A 205 13.44 4.73 -7.20
CA ILE A 205 12.19 4.23 -7.76
C ILE A 205 12.37 4.08 -9.27
N GLY A 206 11.97 2.95 -9.83
CA GLY A 206 12.10 2.69 -11.26
C GLY A 206 10.87 3.10 -12.08
N GLY A 207 9.67 3.08 -11.49
CA GLY A 207 8.44 3.46 -12.16
C GLY A 207 7.28 3.65 -11.20
N ILE A 208 6.28 4.41 -11.64
CA ILE A 208 5.02 4.61 -10.92
C ILE A 208 3.91 4.53 -11.96
N LYS A 209 2.90 3.71 -11.70
CA LYS A 209 1.77 3.51 -12.60
C LYS A 209 0.51 3.20 -11.80
N ILE A 210 -0.65 3.33 -12.45
CA ILE A 210 -1.92 2.86 -11.91
C ILE A 210 -2.38 1.68 -12.77
N GLU A 211 -2.78 0.58 -12.13
CA GLU A 211 -3.30 -0.62 -12.79
C GLU A 211 -4.58 -1.11 -12.09
N PHE A 212 -5.34 -1.96 -12.77
CA PHE A 212 -6.46 -2.66 -12.15
C PHE A 212 -6.00 -4.02 -11.63
N ALA A 213 -6.29 -4.30 -10.37
CA ALA A 213 -6.04 -5.59 -9.75
C ALA A 213 -7.38 -6.31 -9.51
N ARG A 214 -7.43 -7.57 -9.90
CA ARG A 214 -8.47 -8.50 -9.48
C ARG A 214 -7.95 -9.28 -8.28
N ASP A 215 -8.81 -9.45 -7.29
CA ASP A 215 -8.62 -10.46 -6.24
C ASP A 215 -8.81 -11.87 -6.79
#